data_AF-A0A942SJU3-F1
#
_entry.id   AF-A0A942SJU3-F1
#
_cell.length_a   1.000
_cell.length_b   1.000
_cell.length_c   1.000
_cell.angle_alpha   90.00
_cell.angle_beta   90.00
_cell.angle_gamma   90.00
#
_symmetry.space_group_name_H-M   'P 1'
#
loop_
_entity.id
_entity.type
_entity.pdbx_description
1 polymer ?
#
loop_
_entity_poly.entity_id
_entity_poly.type
_entity_poly.pdbx_seq_one_letter_code
_entity_poly.pdbx_strand_id
1 'polypeptide(L)'
;MLRKRLVLFAAVAIASFQPSFAQNTAPQNFGAFLAALWPDAQKRGVSRETFDGAIRGIAPDAEVLRLTQSQPEYIRPIGDYVRNRLTANLIAAGKRHAEKWAKTLDAVERKYGVDKEIIVAIWGLETGYGAYTGGKDVIRSLATLAHARYRGDFFRNELLAAFEVLEAEHISRDKMRGSWAGAMGQPQFIPTSFLKFAVDFSGDGRRDIWSDVPDVLASIGNYLRQHGWKPGQPWGYEVVIPKGFDYRISRGTFAEWHARGVRRADGGKFPAEGDGILFFPSSASGPGFVVTGNYDAIKRYNLSDAYSLTVGGTADRLRDMPPFRGKWPEVIPLDREKRIRMQTLMQARGYPVSNVVGRIDFDLRDQIRILQEKFGLLPDGHPNETFLSKLEAL
;
A
#
# COMPACT_ATOMS: atom_id res chain seq x y z
N MET A 1 3.91 7.57 33.74
CA MET A 1 2.85 7.68 32.71
C MET A 1 3.39 7.14 31.37
N LEU A 2 3.18 5.86 31.09
CA LEU A 2 3.66 5.19 29.87
C LEU A 2 2.80 5.62 28.67
N ARG A 3 3.34 6.49 27.80
CA ARG A 3 2.72 6.79 26.50
C ARG A 3 2.88 5.56 25.61
N LYS A 4 1.81 4.77 25.45
CA LYS A 4 1.69 3.74 24.40
C LYS A 4 1.81 4.44 23.05
N ARG A 5 2.98 4.34 22.40
CA ARG A 5 3.16 4.72 21.00
C ARG A 5 2.46 3.68 20.14
N LEU A 6 1.25 4.00 19.67
CA LEU A 6 0.55 3.21 18.67
C LEU A 6 1.27 3.41 17.33
N VAL A 7 2.18 2.49 16.98
CA VAL A 7 2.73 2.41 15.62
C VAL A 7 1.67 1.70 14.78
N LEU A 8 0.93 2.48 13.97
CA LEU A 8 -0.03 1.94 13.01
C LEU A 8 0.78 1.15 11.97
N PHE A 9 0.64 -0.18 11.92
CA PHE A 9 1.07 -0.92 10.74
C PHE A 9 0.28 -0.41 9.54
N ALA A 10 0.95 -0.24 8.40
CA ALA A 10 0.27 -0.03 7.13
C ALA A 10 -0.70 -1.19 6.93
N ALA A 11 -2.00 -0.91 6.99
CA ALA A 11 -3.01 -1.91 6.73
C ALA A 11 -2.88 -2.31 5.26
N VAL A 12 -2.20 -3.42 5.00
CA VAL A 12 -2.37 -4.13 3.73
C VAL A 12 -3.89 -4.40 3.66
N ALA A 13 -4.54 -3.97 2.58
CA ALA A 13 -5.98 -4.13 2.41
C ALA A 13 -6.26 -5.45 1.71
N ILE A 14 -6.85 -6.41 2.42
CA ILE A 14 -6.95 -7.78 1.92
C ILE A 14 -8.39 -8.28 1.77
N ALA A 15 -8.58 -9.01 0.68
CA ALA A 15 -9.80 -9.68 0.30
C ALA A 15 -10.14 -10.83 1.26
N SER A 16 -11.17 -10.65 2.09
CA SER A 16 -11.92 -11.76 2.68
C SER A 16 -12.96 -12.24 1.66
N PHE A 17 -12.71 -13.40 1.04
CA PHE A 17 -13.78 -14.26 0.57
C PHE A 17 -14.34 -14.97 1.79
N GLN A 18 -15.66 -14.94 1.99
CA GLN A 18 -16.33 -15.81 2.95
C GLN A 18 -16.74 -17.09 2.23
N PRO A 19 -16.03 -18.22 2.40
CA PRO A 19 -16.68 -19.50 2.23
C PRO A 19 -17.62 -19.72 3.40
N SER A 20 -18.82 -20.22 3.11
CA SER A 20 -19.74 -20.75 4.12
C SER A 20 -18.98 -21.67 5.06
N PHE A 21 -19.03 -21.39 6.37
CA PHE A 21 -18.39 -22.22 7.39
C PHE A 21 -19.14 -23.56 7.46
N ALA A 22 -18.63 -24.55 6.73
CA ALA A 22 -18.89 -25.95 7.04
C ALA A 22 -18.32 -26.24 8.43
N GLN A 23 -19.13 -26.90 9.25
CA GLN A 23 -18.88 -27.23 10.64
C GLN A 23 -17.55 -27.96 10.86
N ASN A 24 -16.88 -27.60 11.95
CA ASN A 24 -15.86 -28.33 12.72
C ASN A 24 -15.41 -29.69 12.12
N THR A 25 -14.28 -29.65 11.43
CA THR A 25 -13.30 -30.74 11.53
C THR A 25 -12.25 -30.28 12.53
N ALA A 26 -11.83 -31.14 13.44
CA ALA A 26 -10.83 -30.84 14.48
C ALA A 26 -9.64 -30.04 13.91
N PRO A 27 -8.99 -29.15 14.69
CA PRO A 27 -7.78 -28.48 14.20
C PRO A 27 -6.81 -29.57 13.74
N GLN A 28 -6.63 -29.68 12.42
CA GLN A 28 -5.59 -30.54 11.85
C GLN A 28 -4.32 -30.22 12.64
N ASN A 29 -3.73 -31.24 13.26
CA ASN A 29 -2.53 -31.11 14.06
C ASN A 29 -1.56 -30.16 13.33
N PHE A 30 -1.21 -29.02 13.93
CA PHE A 30 -0.42 -27.98 13.27
C PHE A 30 0.88 -28.57 12.68
N GLY A 31 1.47 -29.56 13.36
CA GLY A 31 2.61 -30.31 12.82
C GLY A 31 2.28 -31.12 11.56
N ALA A 32 1.11 -31.74 11.48
CA ALA A 32 0.66 -32.45 10.27
C ALA A 32 0.38 -31.47 9.11
N PHE A 33 -0.19 -30.30 9.40
CA PHE A 33 -0.33 -29.22 8.41
C PHE A 33 1.03 -28.79 7.86
N LEU A 34 2.00 -28.53 8.74
CA LEU A 34 3.36 -28.17 8.32
C LEU A 34 3.99 -29.27 7.47
N ALA A 35 3.93 -30.53 7.91
CA ALA A 35 4.47 -31.66 7.16
C ALA A 35 3.83 -31.81 5.76
N ALA A 36 2.54 -31.52 5.63
CA ALA A 36 1.82 -31.58 4.36
C ALA A 36 2.27 -30.52 3.34
N LEU A 37 3.04 -29.50 3.74
CA LEU A 37 3.60 -28.50 2.82
C LEU A 37 4.82 -29.02 2.05
N TRP A 38 5.45 -30.11 2.50
CA TRP A 38 6.71 -30.61 1.92
C TRP A 38 6.65 -30.84 0.41
N PRO A 39 5.64 -31.56 -0.15
CA PRO A 39 5.61 -31.81 -1.60
C PRO A 39 5.58 -30.52 -2.43
N ASP A 40 4.94 -29.47 -1.93
CA ASP A 40 4.82 -28.20 -2.64
C ASP A 40 6.04 -27.30 -2.45
N ALA A 41 6.71 -27.38 -1.29
CA ALA A 41 8.01 -26.75 -1.09
C ALA A 41 9.08 -27.40 -1.99
N GLN A 42 9.11 -28.74 -2.05
CA GLN A 42 10.01 -29.50 -2.92
C GLN A 42 9.82 -29.15 -4.40
N LYS A 43 8.57 -29.04 -4.87
CA LYS A 43 8.25 -28.61 -6.25
C LYS A 43 8.76 -27.20 -6.57
N ARG A 44 8.96 -26.37 -5.55
CA ARG A 44 9.51 -25.01 -5.68
C ARG A 44 11.04 -24.97 -5.52
N GLY A 45 11.70 -26.12 -5.45
CA GLY A 45 13.15 -26.24 -5.36
C GLY A 45 13.72 -26.11 -3.94
N VAL A 46 12.88 -26.13 -2.90
CA VAL A 46 13.34 -26.08 -1.51
C VAL A 46 13.89 -27.43 -1.09
N SER A 47 15.10 -27.44 -0.52
CA SER A 47 15.73 -28.65 0.01
C SER A 47 15.04 -29.15 1.27
N ARG A 48 15.20 -30.44 1.58
CA ARG A 48 14.62 -31.02 2.79
C ARG A 48 15.19 -30.40 4.06
N GLU A 49 16.49 -30.09 4.04
CA GLU A 49 17.19 -29.44 5.15
C GLU A 49 16.65 -28.05 5.45
N THR A 50 16.51 -27.18 4.43
CA THR A 50 15.92 -25.85 4.58
C THR A 50 14.49 -25.93 5.10
N PHE A 51 13.67 -26.82 4.54
CA PHE A 51 12.29 -27.00 4.95
C PHE A 51 12.18 -27.42 6.42
N ASP A 52 12.85 -28.52 6.80
CA ASP A 52 12.81 -29.06 8.17
C ASP A 52 13.41 -28.06 9.17
N GLY A 53 14.47 -27.33 8.78
CA GLY A 53 15.06 -26.26 9.57
C GLY A 53 14.11 -25.08 9.77
N ALA A 54 13.37 -24.68 8.72
CA ALA A 54 12.46 -23.55 8.78
C ALA A 54 11.25 -23.79 9.70
N ILE A 55 10.71 -25.01 9.71
CA ILE A 55 9.52 -25.37 10.50
C ILE A 55 9.85 -25.96 11.88
N ARG A 56 11.12 -26.17 12.20
CA ARG A 56 11.53 -26.80 13.47
C ARG A 56 11.05 -25.99 14.68
N GLY A 57 10.27 -26.63 15.55
CA GLY A 57 9.86 -26.06 16.83
C GLY A 57 8.88 -24.89 16.74
N ILE A 58 8.34 -24.57 15.55
CA ILE A 58 7.33 -23.51 15.45
C ILE A 58 5.97 -24.01 15.94
N ALA A 59 5.27 -23.16 16.67
CA ALA A 59 3.89 -23.37 17.11
C ALA A 59 3.03 -22.16 16.69
N PRO A 60 1.70 -22.28 16.61
CA PRO A 60 0.84 -21.16 16.25
C PRO A 60 1.09 -19.93 17.15
N ASP A 61 0.93 -18.74 16.57
CA ASP A 61 1.01 -17.47 17.30
C ASP A 61 -0.40 -16.94 17.62
N ALA A 62 -0.79 -16.98 18.90
CA ALA A 62 -2.10 -16.53 19.36
C ALA A 62 -2.35 -15.05 19.10
N GLU A 63 -1.30 -14.20 19.11
CA GLU A 63 -1.44 -12.78 18.81
C GLU A 63 -1.76 -12.57 17.33
N VAL A 64 -1.10 -13.32 16.45
CA VAL A 64 -1.36 -13.32 14.99
C VAL A 64 -2.82 -13.70 14.73
N LEU A 65 -3.33 -14.78 15.36
CA LEU A 65 -4.73 -15.18 15.23
C LEU A 65 -5.68 -14.10 15.73
N ARG A 66 -5.41 -13.48 16.88
CA ARG A 66 -6.23 -12.37 17.40
C ARG A 66 -6.26 -11.18 16.44
N LEU A 67 -5.15 -10.86 15.77
CA LEU A 67 -5.09 -9.78 14.77
C LEU A 67 -5.87 -10.10 13.49
N THR A 68 -6.14 -11.37 13.17
CA THR A 68 -7.06 -11.72 12.06
C THR A 68 -8.51 -11.35 12.36
N GLN A 69 -8.87 -11.31 13.64
CA GLN A 69 -10.24 -11.09 14.12
C GLN A 69 -10.51 -9.62 14.47
N SER A 70 -9.45 -8.80 14.60
CA SER A 70 -9.64 -7.37 14.83
C SER A 70 -10.28 -6.74 13.61
N GLN A 71 -11.54 -6.32 13.75
CA GLN A 71 -12.12 -5.35 12.84
C GLN A 71 -11.34 -4.04 13.01
N PRO A 72 -11.03 -3.29 11.93
CA PRO A 72 -10.49 -1.94 12.08
C PRO A 72 -11.54 -1.12 12.83
N GLU A 73 -11.38 -0.98 14.14
CA GLU A 73 -12.43 -0.49 15.05
C GLU A 73 -12.87 0.95 14.76
N TYR A 74 -12.16 1.69 13.90
CA TYR A 74 -12.61 2.97 13.38
C TYR A 74 -12.04 3.21 11.99
N ILE A 75 -12.91 3.46 11.02
CA ILE A 75 -12.50 4.08 9.76
C ILE A 75 -12.32 5.56 10.04
N ARG A 76 -11.10 6.05 9.86
CA ARG A 76 -10.77 7.44 10.09
C ARG A 76 -10.92 8.25 8.80
N PRO A 77 -11.29 9.53 8.90
CA PRO A 77 -11.14 10.46 7.79
C PRO A 77 -9.71 10.42 7.23
N ILE A 78 -9.58 10.51 5.90
CA ILE A 78 -8.27 10.40 5.25
C ILE A 78 -7.29 11.49 5.73
N GLY A 79 -7.81 12.69 6.03
CA GLY A 79 -7.03 13.81 6.58
C GLY A 79 -6.39 13.47 7.92
N ASP A 80 -7.08 12.74 8.80
CA ASP A 80 -6.50 12.26 10.06
C ASP A 80 -5.34 11.32 9.83
N TYR A 81 -5.46 10.39 8.88
CA TYR A 81 -4.36 9.48 8.54
C TYR A 81 -3.14 10.27 8.07
N VAL A 82 -3.32 11.18 7.10
CA VAL A 82 -2.24 12.00 6.54
C VAL A 82 -1.57 12.85 7.62
N ARG A 83 -2.35 13.58 8.44
CA ARG A 83 -1.84 14.42 9.54
C ARG A 83 -1.06 13.63 10.58
N ASN A 84 -1.53 12.44 10.94
CA ASN A 84 -0.91 11.62 11.99
C ASN A 84 0.38 10.94 11.51
N ARG A 85 0.52 10.69 10.21
CA ARG A 85 1.69 10.00 9.64
C ARG A 85 2.75 10.95 9.12
N LEU A 86 2.33 12.02 8.45
CA LEU A 86 3.21 13.06 7.92
C LEU A 86 3.59 14.04 9.06
N THR A 87 4.50 13.61 9.92
CA THR A 87 4.94 14.38 11.09
C THR A 87 6.27 15.09 10.84
N ALA A 88 6.54 16.18 11.57
CA ALA A 88 7.83 16.87 11.51
C ALA A 88 9.02 15.94 11.85
N ASN A 89 8.82 15.00 12.78
CA ASN A 89 9.82 14.01 13.15
C ASN A 89 10.14 13.04 12.01
N LEU A 90 9.12 12.59 11.26
CA LEU A 90 9.31 11.77 10.06
C LEU A 90 10.16 12.52 9.04
N ILE A 91 9.79 13.78 8.71
CA ILE A 91 10.53 14.59 7.74
C ILE A 91 11.98 14.84 8.18
N ALA A 92 12.19 15.23 9.43
CA ALA A 92 13.53 15.49 9.95
C ALA A 92 14.42 14.24 9.94
N ALA A 93 13.86 13.08 10.28
CA ALA A 93 14.57 11.80 10.17
C ALA A 93 14.86 11.44 8.71
N GLY A 94 13.89 11.60 7.81
CA GLY A 94 14.06 11.35 6.39
C GLY A 94 15.17 12.19 5.78
N LYS A 95 15.27 13.48 6.12
CA LYS A 95 16.39 14.33 5.66
C LYS A 95 17.76 13.81 6.12
N ARG A 96 17.89 13.42 7.40
CA ARG A 96 19.14 12.83 7.92
C ARG A 96 19.49 11.51 7.22
N HIS A 97 18.51 10.66 6.95
CA HIS A 97 18.73 9.41 6.23
C HIS A 97 19.06 9.66 4.75
N ALA A 98 18.42 10.63 4.10
CA ALA A 98 18.73 11.03 2.74
C ALA A 98 20.16 11.56 2.61
N GLU A 99 20.61 12.38 3.57
CA GLU A 99 21.98 12.87 3.62
C GLU A 99 22.99 11.75 3.89
N LYS A 100 22.71 10.89 4.89
CA LYS A 100 23.55 9.74 5.22
C LYS A 100 23.75 8.79 4.03
N TRP A 101 22.71 8.55 3.25
CA TRP A 101 22.70 7.59 2.14
C TRP A 101 22.71 8.25 0.77
N ALA A 102 23.13 9.51 0.66
CA ALA A 102 23.05 10.30 -0.56
C ALA A 102 23.68 9.60 -1.77
N LYS A 103 24.91 9.08 -1.62
CA LYS A 103 25.61 8.36 -2.71
C LYS A 103 24.83 7.15 -3.22
N THR A 104 24.26 6.37 -2.30
CA THR A 104 23.46 5.19 -2.62
C THR A 104 22.15 5.59 -3.29
N LEU A 105 21.45 6.58 -2.74
CA LEU A 105 20.21 7.10 -3.30
C LEU A 105 20.42 7.65 -4.72
N ASP A 106 21.47 8.41 -4.97
CA ASP A 106 21.79 8.92 -6.31
C ASP A 106 22.09 7.77 -7.28
N ALA A 107 22.75 6.70 -6.84
CA ALA A 107 23.00 5.53 -7.67
C ALA A 107 21.72 4.74 -7.97
N VAL A 108 20.84 4.58 -6.98
CA VAL A 108 19.54 3.93 -7.13
C VAL A 108 18.63 4.74 -8.06
N GLU A 109 18.56 6.06 -7.87
CA GLU A 109 17.81 6.98 -8.74
C GLU A 109 18.30 6.93 -10.18
N ARG A 110 19.62 6.94 -10.42
CA ARG A 110 20.15 6.76 -11.78
C ARG A 110 19.79 5.40 -12.40
N LYS A 111 19.78 4.32 -11.61
CA LYS A 111 19.52 2.96 -12.11
C LYS A 111 18.04 2.74 -12.42
N TYR A 112 17.15 3.19 -11.55
CA TYR A 112 15.71 2.89 -11.63
C TYR A 112 14.86 4.06 -12.12
N GLY A 113 15.41 5.29 -12.11
CA GLY A 113 14.69 6.51 -12.46
C GLY A 113 13.59 6.88 -11.48
N VAL A 114 13.65 6.34 -10.25
CA VAL A 114 12.71 6.63 -9.17
C VAL A 114 13.31 7.69 -8.27
N ASP A 115 12.55 8.76 -8.03
CA ASP A 115 13.04 9.88 -7.24
C ASP A 115 13.48 9.44 -5.84
N LYS A 116 14.66 9.90 -5.40
CA LYS A 116 15.18 9.52 -4.08
C LYS A 116 14.26 9.90 -2.92
N GLU A 117 13.55 11.02 -2.99
CA GLU A 117 12.64 11.42 -1.92
C GLU A 117 11.42 10.48 -1.82
N ILE A 118 10.99 9.88 -2.92
CA ILE A 118 9.91 8.87 -2.92
C ILE A 118 10.39 7.58 -2.25
N ILE A 119 11.61 7.14 -2.58
CA ILE A 119 12.24 5.97 -1.95
C ILE A 119 12.37 6.19 -0.44
N VAL A 120 12.89 7.34 -0.02
CA VAL A 120 13.04 7.70 1.40
C VAL A 120 11.68 7.84 2.09
N ALA A 121 10.67 8.41 1.42
CA ALA A 121 9.32 8.53 1.96
C ALA A 121 8.69 7.15 2.24
N ILE A 122 8.79 6.21 1.30
CA ILE A 122 8.31 4.83 1.50
C ILE A 122 9.07 4.17 2.64
N TRP A 123 10.40 4.23 2.65
CA TRP A 123 11.22 3.61 3.71
C TRP A 123 10.86 4.14 5.11
N GLY A 124 10.63 5.46 5.22
CA GLY A 124 10.17 6.10 6.44
C GLY A 124 8.78 5.65 6.87
N LEU A 125 7.84 5.54 5.93
CA LEU A 125 6.46 5.17 6.25
C LEU A 125 6.29 3.68 6.54
N GLU A 126 7.08 2.80 5.94
CA GLU A 126 7.01 1.37 6.21
C GLU A 126 7.56 1.02 7.58
N THR A 127 8.74 1.53 7.93
CA THR A 127 9.47 1.03 9.11
C THR A 127 10.15 2.11 9.95
N GLY A 128 9.91 3.39 9.65
CA GLY A 128 10.62 4.48 10.31
C GLY A 128 12.12 4.42 10.03
N TYR A 129 12.49 4.16 8.77
CA TYR A 129 13.87 4.02 8.33
C TYR A 129 14.59 2.81 8.97
N GLY A 130 13.87 1.70 9.12
CA GLY A 130 14.36 0.47 9.75
C GLY A 130 14.24 0.41 11.27
N ALA A 131 13.76 1.46 11.93
CA ALA A 131 13.61 1.50 13.39
C ALA A 131 12.62 0.46 13.94
N TYR A 132 11.61 0.08 13.16
CA TYR A 132 10.66 -0.97 13.54
C TYR A 132 10.13 -1.73 12.33
N THR A 133 10.53 -3.00 12.21
CA THR A 133 10.13 -3.92 11.12
C THR A 133 9.06 -4.93 11.53
N GLY A 134 8.57 -4.84 12.77
CA GLY A 134 7.56 -5.71 13.38
C GLY A 134 8.09 -6.76 14.35
N GLY A 135 9.29 -7.31 14.09
CA GLY A 135 10.00 -8.20 15.01
C GLY A 135 9.43 -9.62 15.16
N LYS A 136 8.31 -9.94 14.49
CA LYS A 136 7.73 -11.29 14.50
C LYS A 136 8.51 -12.21 13.58
N ASP A 137 8.50 -13.49 13.94
CA ASP A 137 9.01 -14.57 13.09
C ASP A 137 8.09 -14.73 11.86
N VAL A 138 8.64 -14.52 10.65
CA VAL A 138 7.86 -14.52 9.41
C VAL A 138 7.30 -15.91 9.11
N ILE A 139 8.11 -16.97 9.24
CA ILE A 139 7.67 -18.34 8.98
C ILE A 139 6.56 -18.73 9.95
N ARG A 140 6.73 -18.45 11.24
CA ARG A 140 5.70 -18.71 12.27
C ARG A 140 4.40 -17.95 11.97
N SER A 141 4.51 -16.68 11.59
CA SER A 141 3.35 -15.83 11.30
C SER A 141 2.58 -16.35 10.09
N LEU A 142 3.28 -16.61 8.98
CA LEU A 142 2.66 -17.13 7.76
C LEU A 142 2.07 -18.53 7.95
N ALA A 143 2.75 -19.42 8.68
CA ALA A 143 2.22 -20.74 9.03
C ALA A 143 0.95 -20.66 9.87
N THR A 144 0.91 -19.75 10.85
CA THR A 144 -0.27 -19.51 11.67
C THR A 144 -1.46 -19.06 10.82
N LEU A 145 -1.24 -18.12 9.90
CA LEU A 145 -2.29 -17.58 9.03
C LEU A 145 -2.76 -18.58 7.98
N ALA A 146 -1.83 -19.35 7.40
CA ALA A 146 -2.12 -20.39 6.43
C ALA A 146 -2.91 -21.55 7.06
N HIS A 147 -2.53 -21.98 8.27
CA HIS A 147 -3.25 -23.01 9.02
C HIS A 147 -4.69 -22.56 9.37
N ALA A 148 -4.85 -21.30 9.77
CA ALA A 148 -6.17 -20.71 10.01
C ALA A 148 -6.98 -20.46 8.72
N ARG A 149 -6.42 -20.77 7.53
CA ARG A 149 -6.99 -20.49 6.20
C ARG A 149 -7.43 -19.03 6.02
N TYR A 150 -6.76 -18.10 6.69
CA TYR A 150 -7.10 -16.69 6.59
C TYR A 150 -6.82 -16.21 5.16
N ARG A 151 -7.88 -15.91 4.40
CA ARG A 151 -7.84 -15.59 2.95
C ARG A 151 -7.39 -16.74 2.07
N GLY A 152 -7.84 -17.95 2.41
CA GLY A 152 -7.62 -19.14 1.60
C GLY A 152 -6.13 -19.42 1.42
N ASP A 153 -5.70 -19.54 0.17
CA ASP A 153 -4.36 -20.02 -0.16
C ASP A 153 -3.29 -18.92 -0.19
N PHE A 154 -3.66 -17.65 0.01
CA PHE A 154 -2.72 -16.52 -0.07
C PHE A 154 -1.52 -16.72 0.87
N PHE A 155 -1.77 -16.91 2.18
CA PHE A 155 -0.68 -17.07 3.14
C PHE A 155 0.05 -18.40 3.03
N ARG A 156 -0.62 -19.45 2.53
CA ARG A 156 0.05 -20.71 2.19
C ARG A 156 1.07 -20.49 1.08
N ASN A 157 0.71 -19.73 0.04
CA ASN A 157 1.62 -19.41 -1.06
C ASN A 157 2.77 -18.48 -0.63
N GLU A 158 2.50 -17.51 0.24
CA GLU A 158 3.56 -16.67 0.82
C GLU A 158 4.48 -17.48 1.74
N LEU A 159 3.97 -18.45 2.50
CA LEU A 159 4.82 -19.35 3.30
C LEU A 159 5.75 -20.19 2.43
N LEU A 160 5.25 -20.75 1.34
CA LEU A 160 6.08 -21.50 0.40
C LEU A 160 7.14 -20.60 -0.24
N ALA A 161 6.78 -19.37 -0.63
CA ALA A 161 7.75 -18.39 -1.12
C ALA A 161 8.79 -18.01 -0.04
N ALA A 162 8.40 -17.96 1.23
CA ALA A 162 9.33 -17.69 2.33
C ALA A 162 10.38 -18.82 2.49
N PHE A 163 10.01 -20.07 2.21
CA PHE A 163 10.99 -21.16 2.16
C PHE A 163 11.98 -21.00 0.99
N GLU A 164 11.52 -20.56 -0.17
CA GLU A 164 12.40 -20.23 -1.32
C GLU A 164 13.39 -19.12 -0.96
N VAL A 165 12.96 -18.12 -0.18
CA VAL A 165 13.86 -17.05 0.32
C VAL A 165 14.96 -17.60 1.23
N LEU A 166 14.63 -18.56 2.10
CA LEU A 166 15.61 -19.21 2.98
C LEU A 166 16.56 -20.13 2.19
N GLU A 167 16.04 -20.85 1.20
CA GLU A 167 16.83 -21.72 0.31
C GLU A 167 17.87 -20.92 -0.46
N ALA A 168 17.54 -19.70 -0.88
CA ALA A 168 18.48 -18.80 -1.58
C ALA A 168 19.51 -18.15 -0.64
N GLU A 169 19.53 -18.49 0.65
CA GLU A 169 20.49 -18.07 1.67
C GLU A 169 20.68 -16.53 1.84
N HIS A 170 19.72 -15.73 1.41
CA HIS A 170 19.77 -14.28 1.57
C HIS A 170 19.66 -13.84 3.04
N ILE A 171 19.06 -14.67 3.89
CA ILE A 171 18.84 -14.40 5.31
C ILE A 171 18.82 -15.71 6.10
N SER A 172 19.32 -15.71 7.33
CA SER A 172 19.18 -16.86 8.21
C SER A 172 17.77 -16.95 8.78
N ARG A 173 17.30 -18.17 9.06
CA ARG A 173 15.95 -18.44 9.57
C ARG A 173 15.58 -17.62 10.82
N ASP A 174 16.52 -17.44 11.74
CA ASP A 174 16.33 -16.69 12.99
C ASP A 174 16.24 -15.16 12.78
N LYS A 175 16.80 -14.65 11.66
CA LYS A 175 16.80 -13.23 11.30
C LYS A 175 15.67 -12.84 10.34
N MET A 176 14.95 -13.80 9.77
CA MET A 176 13.79 -13.54 8.90
C MET A 176 12.60 -12.99 9.71
N ARG A 177 12.67 -11.68 10.00
CA ARG A 177 11.71 -10.94 10.83
C ARG A 177 10.81 -10.02 10.01
N GLY A 178 9.61 -9.78 10.54
CA GLY A 178 8.61 -8.97 9.87
C GLY A 178 7.39 -8.65 10.72
N SER A 179 6.35 -8.18 10.05
CA SER A 179 5.03 -7.96 10.63
C SER A 179 4.28 -9.28 10.88
N TRP A 180 3.19 -9.20 11.63
CA TRP A 180 2.28 -10.33 11.88
C TRP A 180 1.68 -10.94 10.61
N ALA A 181 1.62 -10.17 9.51
CA ALA A 181 1.10 -10.61 8.23
C ALA A 181 2.21 -11.05 7.25
N GLY A 182 3.44 -11.23 7.74
CA GLY A 182 4.57 -11.73 6.94
C GLY A 182 5.20 -10.69 6.01
N ALA A 183 4.91 -9.41 6.17
CA ALA A 183 5.65 -8.35 5.50
C ALA A 183 7.03 -8.20 6.15
N MET A 184 8.10 -8.30 5.36
CA MET A 184 9.46 -8.56 5.83
C MET A 184 10.37 -7.34 5.75
N GLY A 185 11.31 -7.28 6.69
CA GLY A 185 12.42 -6.32 6.64
C GLY A 185 11.98 -4.86 6.66
N GLN A 186 12.88 -4.00 6.20
CA GLN A 186 12.68 -2.55 6.15
C GLN A 186 11.70 -2.08 5.06
N PRO A 187 11.60 -2.70 3.86
CA PRO A 187 10.63 -2.30 2.84
C PRO A 187 9.25 -2.95 3.04
N GLN A 188 9.07 -3.82 4.04
CA GLN A 188 7.83 -4.56 4.31
C GLN A 188 7.34 -5.37 3.09
N PHE A 189 8.27 -6.01 2.37
CA PHE A 189 7.91 -6.91 1.27
C PHE A 189 7.34 -8.22 1.80
N ILE A 190 6.23 -8.67 1.24
CA ILE A 190 5.82 -10.08 1.38
C ILE A 190 6.81 -11.00 0.61
N PRO A 191 6.95 -12.28 0.98
CA PRO A 191 7.90 -13.20 0.33
C PRO A 191 7.87 -13.22 -1.19
N THR A 192 6.68 -13.26 -1.81
CA THR A 192 6.59 -13.23 -3.28
C THR A 192 7.07 -11.92 -3.90
N SER A 193 6.94 -10.80 -3.18
CA SER A 193 7.50 -9.50 -3.60
C SER A 193 9.01 -9.48 -3.43
N PHE A 194 9.53 -10.07 -2.35
CA PHE A 194 10.98 -10.23 -2.18
C PHE A 194 11.59 -10.98 -3.37
N LEU A 195 11.04 -12.16 -3.71
CA LEU A 195 11.61 -12.99 -4.78
C LEU A 195 11.68 -12.25 -6.11
N LYS A 196 10.68 -11.43 -6.41
CA LYS A 196 10.56 -10.66 -7.66
C LYS A 196 11.36 -9.36 -7.67
N PHE A 197 11.42 -8.65 -6.54
CA PHE A 197 11.81 -7.24 -6.53
C PHE A 197 12.98 -6.91 -5.62
N ALA A 198 13.36 -7.78 -4.68
CA ALA A 198 14.53 -7.55 -3.86
C ALA A 198 15.80 -7.55 -4.73
N VAL A 199 16.73 -6.66 -4.41
CA VAL A 199 17.96 -6.42 -5.18
C VAL A 199 19.16 -6.52 -4.26
N ASP A 200 20.20 -7.21 -4.71
CA ASP A 200 21.56 -7.12 -4.17
C ASP A 200 22.21 -5.91 -4.84
N PHE A 201 22.30 -4.83 -4.09
CA PHE A 201 22.88 -3.56 -4.53
C PHE A 201 24.23 -3.30 -3.92
N SER A 202 24.51 -3.88 -2.74
CA SER A 202 25.82 -3.84 -2.11
C SER A 202 26.87 -4.69 -2.87
N GLY A 203 26.43 -5.72 -3.59
CA GLY A 203 27.26 -6.64 -4.36
C GLY A 203 27.86 -7.78 -3.54
N ASP A 204 27.29 -8.08 -2.37
CA ASP A 204 27.78 -9.11 -1.44
C ASP A 204 27.18 -10.51 -1.70
N GLY A 205 26.33 -10.63 -2.72
CA GLY A 205 25.63 -11.86 -3.10
C GLY A 205 24.29 -12.06 -2.38
N ARG A 206 23.89 -11.14 -1.50
CA ARG A 206 22.65 -11.23 -0.72
C ARG A 206 21.70 -10.09 -1.07
N ARG A 207 20.41 -10.36 -0.92
CA ARG A 207 19.34 -9.36 -1.06
C ARG A 207 18.84 -9.01 0.33
N ASP A 208 19.69 -8.42 1.16
CA ASP A 208 19.41 -8.22 2.59
C ASP A 208 18.54 -6.98 2.82
N ILE A 209 17.22 -7.17 2.66
CA ILE A 209 16.23 -6.12 2.95
C ILE A 209 16.01 -5.87 4.47
N TRP A 210 16.76 -6.53 5.36
CA TRP A 210 16.63 -6.39 6.81
C TRP A 210 17.68 -5.46 7.37
N SER A 211 18.96 -5.64 7.01
CA SER A 211 20.07 -4.86 7.57
C SER A 211 20.86 -4.03 6.56
N ASP A 212 20.92 -4.44 5.28
CA ASP A 212 21.66 -3.69 4.27
C ASP A 212 20.80 -2.58 3.66
N VAL A 213 21.10 -1.33 4.01
CA VAL A 213 20.34 -0.18 3.52
C VAL A 213 20.45 0.00 2.00
N PRO A 214 21.62 -0.15 1.36
CA PRO A 214 21.70 -0.17 -0.10
C PRO A 214 20.70 -1.12 -0.78
N ASP A 215 20.59 -2.36 -0.32
CA ASP A 215 19.63 -3.34 -0.81
C ASP A 215 18.18 -2.90 -0.57
N VAL A 216 17.88 -2.36 0.61
CA VAL A 216 16.54 -1.83 0.94
C VAL A 216 16.14 -0.73 -0.04
N LEU A 217 16.99 0.27 -0.24
CA LEU A 217 16.70 1.42 -1.10
C LEU A 217 16.57 0.99 -2.57
N ALA A 218 17.46 0.13 -3.04
CA ALA A 218 17.42 -0.41 -4.40
C ALA A 218 16.18 -1.28 -4.65
N SER A 219 15.78 -2.08 -3.65
CA SER A 219 14.60 -2.93 -3.73
C SER A 219 13.31 -2.09 -3.84
N ILE A 220 13.20 -0.98 -3.09
CA ILE A 220 12.08 -0.04 -3.22
C ILE A 220 12.08 0.61 -4.62
N GLY A 221 13.24 1.08 -5.09
CA GLY A 221 13.38 1.66 -6.43
C GLY A 221 13.00 0.67 -7.55
N ASN A 222 13.50 -0.56 -7.48
CA ASN A 222 13.17 -1.63 -8.42
C ASN A 222 11.68 -1.95 -8.42
N TYR A 223 11.06 -2.06 -7.24
CA TYR A 223 9.64 -2.31 -7.11
C TYR A 223 8.82 -1.24 -7.83
N LEU A 224 9.07 0.05 -7.56
CA LEU A 224 8.31 1.13 -8.19
C LEU A 224 8.53 1.17 -9.71
N ARG A 225 9.78 0.96 -10.15
CA ARG A 225 10.10 0.90 -11.59
C ARG A 225 9.34 -0.21 -12.31
N GLN A 226 9.30 -1.41 -11.72
CA GLN A 226 8.55 -2.55 -12.27
C GLN A 226 7.02 -2.35 -12.22
N HIS A 227 6.55 -1.45 -11.36
CA HIS A 227 5.13 -1.07 -11.26
C HIS A 227 4.78 0.20 -12.02
N GLY A 228 5.59 0.57 -13.01
CA GLY A 228 5.25 1.59 -13.99
C GLY A 228 5.68 3.01 -13.62
N TRP A 229 6.59 3.17 -12.64
CA TRP A 229 7.17 4.48 -12.37
C TRP A 229 7.83 5.07 -13.63
N LYS A 230 7.39 6.27 -14.00
CA LYS A 230 7.88 7.08 -15.13
C LYS A 230 8.86 8.15 -14.60
N PRO A 231 10.15 8.05 -14.94
CA PRO A 231 11.17 9.00 -14.50
C PRO A 231 10.83 10.42 -14.96
N GLY A 232 11.03 11.41 -14.09
CA GLY A 232 10.73 12.82 -14.37
C GLY A 232 9.25 13.20 -14.36
N GLN A 233 8.33 12.23 -14.28
CA GLN A 233 6.90 12.51 -14.06
C GLN A 233 6.64 12.74 -12.56
N PRO A 234 5.92 13.81 -12.15
CA PRO A 234 5.58 14.00 -10.73
C PRO A 234 4.59 12.92 -10.27
N TRP A 235 4.56 12.60 -8.98
CA TRP A 235 3.49 11.75 -8.43
C TRP A 235 2.12 12.43 -8.55
N GLY A 236 2.07 13.75 -8.33
CA GLY A 236 0.87 14.55 -8.42
C GLY A 236 1.03 15.90 -7.73
N TYR A 237 -0.03 16.69 -7.74
CA TYR A 237 -0.10 18.00 -7.10
C TYR A 237 -1.45 18.20 -6.44
N GLU A 238 -1.46 18.81 -5.25
CA GLU A 238 -2.66 19.45 -4.74
C GLU A 238 -3.03 20.62 -5.65
N VAL A 239 -4.32 20.79 -5.93
CA VAL A 239 -4.81 21.82 -6.85
C VAL A 239 -5.95 22.64 -6.26
N VAL A 240 -6.05 23.88 -6.73
CA VAL A 240 -7.20 24.77 -6.52
C VAL A 240 -8.09 24.66 -7.75
N ILE A 241 -9.37 24.39 -7.50
CA ILE A 241 -10.41 24.25 -8.51
C ILE A 241 -11.12 25.60 -8.68
N PRO A 242 -11.24 26.14 -9.92
CA PRO A 242 -11.91 27.41 -10.13
C PRO A 242 -13.42 27.29 -9.92
N LYS A 243 -14.07 28.43 -9.63
CA LYS A 243 -15.53 28.50 -9.55
C LYS A 243 -16.14 28.11 -10.90
N GLY A 244 -17.20 27.30 -10.87
CA GLY A 244 -17.89 26.85 -12.09
C GLY A 244 -17.17 25.76 -12.87
N PHE A 245 -16.13 25.14 -12.30
CA PHE A 245 -15.47 23.98 -12.89
C PHE A 245 -16.46 22.81 -13.10
N ASP A 246 -16.34 22.14 -14.24
CA ASP A 246 -17.13 20.95 -14.56
C ASP A 246 -16.51 19.69 -13.93
N TYR A 247 -17.06 19.26 -12.80
CA TYR A 247 -16.56 18.11 -12.03
C TYR A 247 -16.67 16.76 -12.75
N ARG A 248 -17.42 16.68 -13.85
CA ARG A 248 -17.48 15.48 -14.70
C ARG A 248 -16.16 15.22 -15.41
N ILE A 249 -15.33 16.25 -15.59
CA ILE A 249 -14.01 16.16 -16.21
C ILE A 249 -12.99 15.71 -15.16
N SER A 250 -12.52 14.47 -15.27
CA SER A 250 -11.52 13.90 -14.37
C SER A 250 -10.14 13.69 -15.01
N ARG A 251 -10.01 13.81 -16.34
CA ARG A 251 -8.77 13.51 -17.08
C ARG A 251 -8.38 14.66 -17.98
N GLY A 252 -7.09 14.91 -18.09
CA GLY A 252 -6.55 15.90 -19.02
C GLY A 252 -5.04 16.03 -18.94
N THR A 253 -4.48 16.66 -19.96
CA THR A 253 -3.07 17.07 -19.93
C THR A 253 -2.87 18.21 -18.93
N PHE A 254 -1.64 18.42 -18.47
CA PHE A 254 -1.33 19.57 -17.62
C PHE A 254 -1.66 20.91 -18.27
N ALA A 255 -1.46 21.03 -19.59
CA ALA A 255 -1.83 22.21 -20.36
C ALA A 255 -3.35 22.43 -20.36
N GLU A 256 -4.13 21.35 -20.53
CA GLU A 256 -5.59 21.45 -20.47
C GLU A 256 -6.11 21.79 -19.07
N TRP A 257 -5.51 21.23 -18.01
CA TRP A 257 -5.85 21.61 -16.63
C TRP A 257 -5.59 23.10 -16.40
N HIS A 258 -4.45 23.60 -16.88
CA HIS A 258 -4.16 25.02 -16.83
C HIS A 258 -5.16 25.86 -17.62
N ALA A 259 -5.52 25.45 -18.84
CA ALA A 259 -6.52 26.14 -19.67
C ALA A 259 -7.91 26.17 -19.01
N ARG A 260 -8.28 25.11 -18.26
CA ARG A 260 -9.53 25.04 -17.48
C ARG A 260 -9.49 25.81 -16.16
N GLY A 261 -8.42 26.57 -15.89
CA GLY A 261 -8.28 27.40 -14.69
C GLY A 261 -7.85 26.63 -13.43
N VAL A 262 -7.56 25.33 -13.52
CA VAL A 262 -6.97 24.56 -12.41
C VAL A 262 -5.55 25.05 -12.16
N ARG A 263 -5.19 25.27 -10.90
CA ARG A 263 -3.86 25.76 -10.50
C ARG A 263 -3.28 24.87 -9.41
N ARG A 264 -1.97 24.71 -9.35
CA ARG A 264 -1.33 24.03 -8.21
C ARG A 264 -1.58 24.85 -6.94
N ALA A 265 -1.92 24.16 -5.85
CA ALA A 265 -2.22 24.82 -4.58
C ALA A 265 -0.98 25.47 -3.98
N ASP A 266 0.23 25.00 -4.27
CA ASP A 266 1.48 25.58 -3.80
C ASP A 266 1.88 26.88 -4.53
N GLY A 267 1.19 27.25 -5.62
CA GLY A 267 1.50 28.40 -6.46
C GLY A 267 2.51 28.12 -7.59
N GLY A 268 2.99 26.88 -7.70
CA GLY A 268 3.87 26.46 -8.79
C GLY A 268 3.14 26.35 -10.14
N LYS A 269 3.91 26.16 -11.21
CA LYS A 269 3.38 25.85 -12.55
C LYS A 269 3.28 24.34 -12.75
N PHE A 270 2.30 23.88 -13.52
CA PHE A 270 2.32 22.50 -13.98
C PHE A 270 3.51 22.29 -14.95
N PRO A 271 4.03 21.06 -15.06
CA PRO A 271 4.98 20.71 -16.12
C PRO A 271 4.41 21.00 -17.51
N ALA A 272 5.29 21.25 -18.49
CA ALA A 272 4.89 21.54 -19.87
C ALA A 272 4.23 20.34 -20.57
N GLU A 273 4.67 19.13 -20.22
CA GLU A 273 4.21 17.88 -20.81
C GLU A 273 3.70 16.91 -19.75
N GLY A 274 2.85 15.97 -20.18
CA GLY A 274 2.25 14.95 -19.35
C GLY A 274 0.80 15.24 -19.00
N ASP A 275 0.20 14.24 -18.38
CA ASP A 275 -1.22 14.17 -18.05
C ASP A 275 -1.43 13.77 -16.59
N GLY A 276 -2.65 14.02 -16.12
CA GLY A 276 -3.04 13.63 -14.78
C GLY A 276 -4.55 13.52 -14.62
N ILE A 277 -4.93 12.82 -13.56
CA ILE A 277 -6.31 12.55 -13.18
C ILE A 277 -6.64 13.44 -11.99
N LEU A 278 -7.67 14.26 -12.13
CA LEU A 278 -8.28 15.00 -11.04
C LEU A 278 -9.12 14.05 -10.18
N PHE A 279 -8.82 14.01 -8.89
CA PHE A 279 -9.66 13.30 -7.92
C PHE A 279 -9.70 13.99 -6.56
N PHE A 280 -10.74 13.62 -5.81
CA PHE A 280 -11.00 14.13 -4.47
C PHE A 280 -10.94 12.96 -3.47
N PRO A 281 -9.88 12.86 -2.66
CA PRO A 281 -9.72 11.77 -1.68
C PRO A 281 -10.83 11.77 -0.62
N SER A 282 -11.44 12.91 -0.33
CA SER A 282 -12.49 13.09 0.70
C SER A 282 -13.55 14.10 0.26
N SER A 283 -14.20 13.87 -0.88
CA SER A 283 -15.15 14.78 -1.56
C SER A 283 -14.57 16.10 -2.04
N ALA A 284 -15.29 16.78 -2.94
CA ALA A 284 -14.93 18.11 -3.45
C ALA A 284 -14.88 19.23 -2.40
N SER A 285 -15.41 18.99 -1.18
CA SER A 285 -15.27 19.95 -0.06
C SER A 285 -13.87 19.94 0.55
N GLY A 286 -13.06 18.91 0.26
CA GLY A 286 -11.67 18.79 0.69
C GLY A 286 -10.65 19.19 -0.40
N PRO A 287 -9.35 18.93 -0.16
CA PRO A 287 -8.32 19.15 -1.17
C PRO A 287 -8.54 18.27 -2.40
N GLY A 288 -8.42 18.88 -3.58
CA GLY A 288 -8.36 18.19 -4.87
C GLY A 288 -6.92 17.93 -5.28
N PHE A 289 -6.69 16.84 -6.01
CA PHE A 289 -5.37 16.48 -6.50
C PHE A 289 -5.42 16.12 -7.98
N VAL A 290 -4.44 16.60 -8.75
CA VAL A 290 -4.13 16.06 -10.08
C VAL A 290 -2.96 15.11 -9.92
N VAL A 291 -3.20 13.81 -10.09
CA VAL A 291 -2.21 12.74 -9.91
C VAL A 291 -1.88 12.03 -11.21
N THR A 292 -0.69 11.45 -11.31
CA THR A 292 -0.21 10.82 -12.55
C THR A 292 -0.12 9.29 -12.39
N GLY A 293 0.42 8.61 -13.41
CA GLY A 293 0.75 7.18 -13.32
C GLY A 293 1.75 6.85 -12.19
N ASN A 294 2.56 7.81 -11.73
CA ASN A 294 3.46 7.60 -10.60
C ASN A 294 2.72 7.49 -9.26
N TYR A 295 1.55 8.11 -9.13
CA TYR A 295 0.69 7.87 -7.97
C TYR A 295 0.13 6.45 -7.96
N ASP A 296 -0.23 5.92 -9.13
CA ASP A 296 -0.64 4.52 -9.26
C ASP A 296 0.50 3.55 -8.92
N ALA A 297 1.74 3.84 -9.33
CA ALA A 297 2.92 3.07 -8.94
C ALA A 297 3.09 3.01 -7.41
N ILE A 298 2.90 4.14 -6.70
CA ILE A 298 2.89 4.18 -5.22
C ILE A 298 1.73 3.35 -4.66
N LYS A 299 0.53 3.45 -5.24
CA LYS A 299 -0.63 2.64 -4.82
C LYS A 299 -0.40 1.14 -4.98
N ARG A 300 0.47 0.69 -5.89
CA ARG A 300 0.82 -0.73 -5.99
C ARG A 300 1.57 -1.22 -4.74
N TYR A 301 2.37 -0.35 -4.12
CA TYR A 301 3.08 -0.64 -2.88
C TYR A 301 2.11 -0.84 -1.71
N ASN A 302 1.14 0.07 -1.57
CA ASN A 302 0.01 -0.08 -0.66
C ASN A 302 -1.26 0.54 -1.28
N LEU A 303 -2.30 -0.29 -1.42
CA LEU A 303 -3.57 0.06 -2.09
C LEU A 303 -4.47 0.96 -1.24
N SER A 304 -3.95 2.12 -0.83
CA SER A 304 -4.62 3.11 0.00
C SER A 304 -4.30 4.52 -0.48
N ASP A 305 -5.33 5.31 -0.82
CA ASP A 305 -5.15 6.72 -1.19
C ASP A 305 -4.53 7.52 -0.03
N ALA A 306 -4.90 7.18 1.23
CA ALA A 306 -4.33 7.81 2.41
C ALA A 306 -2.81 7.58 2.51
N TYR A 307 -2.38 6.35 2.22
CA TYR A 307 -0.96 6.00 2.20
C TYR A 307 -0.24 6.73 1.06
N SER A 308 -0.75 6.65 -0.16
CA SER A 308 -0.08 7.24 -1.33
C SER A 308 0.04 8.75 -1.26
N LEU A 309 -0.99 9.45 -0.74
CA LEU A 309 -0.91 10.89 -0.46
C LEU A 309 0.11 11.20 0.64
N THR A 310 0.24 10.32 1.64
CA THR A 310 1.26 10.49 2.70
C THR A 310 2.66 10.28 2.15
N VAL A 311 2.88 9.31 1.25
CA VAL A 311 4.17 9.12 0.55
C VAL A 311 4.51 10.35 -0.28
N GLY A 312 3.60 10.77 -1.17
CA GLY A 312 3.80 11.94 -2.02
C GLY A 312 4.05 13.21 -1.21
N GLY A 313 3.20 13.49 -0.23
CA GLY A 313 3.37 14.63 0.67
C GLY A 313 4.66 14.55 1.51
N THR A 314 5.09 13.37 1.94
CA THR A 314 6.39 13.20 2.63
C THR A 314 7.54 13.51 1.68
N ALA A 315 7.52 13.01 0.44
CA ALA A 315 8.53 13.28 -0.56
C ALA A 315 8.61 14.79 -0.89
N ASP A 316 7.49 15.46 -1.06
CA ASP A 316 7.44 16.92 -1.29
C ASP A 316 8.05 17.69 -0.11
N ARG A 317 7.76 17.28 1.13
CA ARG A 317 8.33 17.91 2.32
C ARG A 317 9.83 17.64 2.50
N LEU A 318 10.34 16.51 2.00
CA LEU A 318 11.77 16.25 1.92
C LEU A 318 12.46 17.20 0.91
N ARG A 319 11.74 17.64 -0.13
CA ARG A 319 12.16 18.68 -1.09
C ARG A 319 11.90 20.12 -0.63
N ASP A 320 11.59 20.31 0.66
CA ASP A 320 11.26 21.63 1.22
C ASP A 320 10.04 22.32 0.62
N MET A 321 9.16 21.58 -0.08
CA MET A 321 7.87 22.10 -0.54
C MET A 321 6.91 22.34 0.64
N PRO A 322 5.94 23.26 0.53
CA PRO A 322 4.95 23.49 1.59
C PRO A 322 4.07 22.26 1.86
N PRO A 323 3.46 22.14 3.06
CA PRO A 323 2.46 21.11 3.33
C PRO A 323 1.19 21.33 2.49
N PHE A 324 0.34 20.31 2.43
CA PHE A 324 -1.00 20.44 1.84
C PHE A 324 -1.77 21.59 2.48
N ARG A 325 -2.41 22.43 1.66
CA ARG A 325 -3.09 23.67 2.08
C ARG A 325 -4.57 23.45 2.38
N GLY A 326 -5.22 22.53 1.68
CA GLY A 326 -6.64 22.28 1.75
C GLY A 326 -7.07 21.76 3.12
N LYS A 327 -8.23 22.22 3.57
CA LYS A 327 -8.85 21.73 4.80
C LYS A 327 -9.49 20.38 4.50
N TRP A 328 -9.08 19.36 5.24
CA TRP A 328 -9.68 18.04 5.15
C TRP A 328 -11.04 18.05 5.86
N PRO A 329 -12.11 17.60 5.20
CA PRO A 329 -13.40 17.45 5.85
C PRO A 329 -13.37 16.21 6.74
N GLU A 330 -14.13 16.26 7.83
CA GLU A 330 -14.27 15.15 8.79
C GLU A 330 -15.33 14.14 8.28
N VAL A 331 -15.17 13.70 7.03
CA VAL A 331 -16.05 12.73 6.37
C VAL A 331 -15.51 11.33 6.62
N ILE A 332 -16.34 10.48 7.24
CA ILE A 332 -16.06 9.06 7.39
C ILE A 332 -16.29 8.38 6.04
N PRO A 333 -15.26 7.76 5.42
CA PRO A 333 -15.44 7.07 4.15
C PRO A 333 -16.22 5.77 4.34
N LEU A 334 -16.88 5.31 3.27
CA LEU A 334 -17.56 4.01 3.26
C LEU A 334 -16.60 2.89 3.69
N ASP A 335 -17.07 2.01 4.58
CA ASP A 335 -16.34 0.82 4.98
C ASP A 335 -16.19 -0.19 3.85
N ARG A 336 -15.37 -1.22 4.07
CA ARG A 336 -15.09 -2.21 3.03
C ARG A 336 -16.36 -2.94 2.60
N GLU A 337 -17.24 -3.27 3.52
CA GLU A 337 -18.47 -4.01 3.23
C GLU A 337 -19.42 -3.15 2.38
N LYS A 338 -19.57 -1.89 2.75
CA LYS A 338 -20.32 -0.90 1.96
C LYS A 338 -19.72 -0.65 0.59
N ARG A 339 -18.39 -0.59 0.46
CA ARG A 339 -17.73 -0.47 -0.85
C ARG A 339 -17.94 -1.72 -1.72
N ILE A 340 -17.91 -2.92 -1.14
CA ILE A 340 -18.26 -4.15 -1.85
C ILE A 340 -19.71 -4.11 -2.30
N ARG A 341 -20.63 -3.75 -1.39
CA ARG A 341 -22.06 -3.60 -1.68
C ARG A 341 -22.29 -2.64 -2.84
N MET A 342 -21.67 -1.45 -2.79
CA MET A 342 -21.69 -0.46 -3.86
C MET A 342 -21.24 -1.06 -5.20
N GLN A 343 -20.08 -1.72 -5.23
CA GLN A 343 -19.55 -2.36 -6.44
C GLN A 343 -20.47 -3.44 -7.00
N THR A 344 -21.03 -4.31 -6.14
CA THR A 344 -22.00 -5.33 -6.55
C THR A 344 -23.23 -4.69 -7.19
N LEU A 345 -23.77 -3.64 -6.57
CA LEU A 345 -24.95 -2.93 -7.07
C LEU A 345 -24.69 -2.21 -8.39
N MET A 346 -23.52 -1.60 -8.55
CA MET A 346 -23.08 -0.99 -9.80
C MET A 346 -22.94 -2.03 -10.91
N GLN A 347 -22.24 -3.14 -10.63
CA GLN A 347 -22.05 -4.23 -11.60
C GLN A 347 -23.39 -4.85 -12.03
N ALA A 348 -24.30 -5.12 -11.08
CA ALA A 348 -25.62 -5.67 -11.37
C ALA A 348 -26.50 -4.75 -12.25
N ARG A 349 -26.20 -3.44 -12.25
CA ARG A 349 -26.88 -2.43 -13.08
C ARG A 349 -26.14 -2.09 -14.37
N GLY A 350 -25.12 -2.88 -14.73
CA GLY A 350 -24.39 -2.75 -15.99
C GLY A 350 -23.30 -1.67 -16.00
N TYR A 351 -22.98 -1.06 -14.86
CA TYR A 351 -21.83 -0.14 -14.78
C TYR A 351 -20.52 -0.94 -14.75
N PRO A 352 -19.49 -0.55 -15.52
CA PRO A 352 -18.18 -1.17 -15.48
C PRO A 352 -17.58 -1.18 -14.06
N VAL A 353 -17.30 -2.37 -13.56
CA VAL A 353 -16.59 -2.60 -12.29
C VAL A 353 -15.56 -3.69 -12.50
N SER A 354 -14.28 -3.37 -12.32
CA SER A 354 -13.16 -4.28 -12.61
C SER A 354 -13.15 -5.52 -11.72
N ASN A 355 -13.53 -5.37 -10.45
CA ASN A 355 -13.70 -6.44 -9.46
C ASN A 355 -14.51 -5.95 -8.26
N VAL A 356 -15.07 -6.90 -7.50
CA VAL A 356 -15.95 -6.63 -6.36
C VAL A 356 -15.23 -6.97 -5.05
N VAL A 357 -14.18 -6.21 -4.71
CA VAL A 357 -13.35 -6.45 -3.51
C VAL A 357 -13.29 -5.25 -2.54
N GLY A 358 -14.06 -4.20 -2.82
CA GLY A 358 -14.15 -2.96 -2.08
C GLY A 358 -13.03 -1.97 -2.41
N ARG A 359 -12.47 -2.02 -3.62
CA ARG A 359 -11.38 -1.13 -4.09
C ARG A 359 -11.93 -0.05 -5.02
N ILE A 360 -11.50 1.19 -4.82
CA ILE A 360 -11.92 2.31 -5.65
C ILE A 360 -10.72 2.77 -6.48
N ASP A 361 -10.65 2.29 -7.72
CA ASP A 361 -9.70 2.75 -8.73
C ASP A 361 -10.26 3.97 -9.49
N PHE A 362 -9.46 4.61 -10.34
CA PHE A 362 -9.87 5.83 -11.04
C PHE A 362 -11.01 5.58 -12.03
N ASP A 363 -11.06 4.42 -12.67
CA ASP A 363 -12.12 4.08 -13.62
C ASP A 363 -13.46 3.90 -12.90
N LEU A 364 -13.46 3.26 -11.71
CA LEU A 364 -14.65 3.19 -10.87
C LEU A 364 -15.08 4.58 -10.38
N ARG A 365 -14.14 5.48 -10.07
CA ARG A 365 -14.47 6.88 -9.73
C ARG A 365 -15.17 7.58 -10.89
N ASP A 366 -14.76 7.35 -12.13
CA ASP A 366 -15.43 7.89 -13.31
C ASP A 366 -16.87 7.35 -13.45
N GLN A 367 -17.11 6.07 -13.17
CA GLN A 367 -18.47 5.51 -13.12
C GLN A 367 -19.31 6.11 -11.97
N ILE A 368 -18.69 6.36 -10.81
CA ILE A 368 -19.34 7.02 -9.69
C ILE A 368 -19.77 8.44 -10.07
N ARG A 369 -18.95 9.19 -10.84
CA ARG A 369 -19.31 10.54 -11.34
C ARG A 369 -20.58 10.52 -12.20
N ILE A 370 -20.67 9.56 -13.13
CA ILE A 370 -21.86 9.39 -14.00
C ILE A 370 -23.10 9.16 -13.14
N LEU A 371 -23.01 8.29 -12.15
CA LEU A 371 -24.12 8.02 -11.23
C LEU A 371 -24.44 9.21 -10.33
N GLN A 372 -23.45 9.93 -9.82
CA GLN A 372 -23.65 11.14 -9.04
C GLN A 372 -24.43 12.20 -9.83
N GLU A 373 -24.08 12.43 -11.10
CA GLU A 373 -24.82 13.32 -12.00
C GLU A 373 -26.29 12.87 -12.14
N LYS A 374 -26.53 11.58 -12.43
CA LYS A 374 -27.88 11.01 -12.50
C LYS A 374 -28.68 11.17 -11.20
N PHE A 375 -27.99 11.20 -10.06
CA PHE A 375 -28.56 11.34 -8.73
C PHE A 375 -28.78 12.78 -8.27
N GLY A 376 -28.39 13.77 -9.08
CA GLY A 376 -28.40 15.18 -8.70
C GLY A 376 -27.36 15.51 -7.62
N LEU A 377 -26.30 14.70 -7.51
CA LEU A 377 -25.15 14.93 -6.64
C LEU A 377 -24.03 15.61 -7.43
N LEU A 378 -23.12 16.28 -6.73
CA LEU A 378 -21.90 16.78 -7.35
C LEU A 378 -21.05 15.59 -7.85
N PRO A 379 -20.65 15.54 -9.13
CA PRO A 379 -19.93 14.41 -9.71
C PRO A 379 -18.44 14.45 -9.36
N ASP A 380 -18.09 14.40 -8.07
CA ASP A 380 -16.71 14.47 -7.59
C ASP A 380 -15.96 13.12 -7.62
N GLY A 381 -16.67 12.02 -7.88
CA GLY A 381 -16.12 10.66 -7.93
C GLY A 381 -15.75 10.09 -6.56
N HIS A 382 -16.22 10.70 -5.47
CA HIS A 382 -16.04 10.20 -4.11
C HIS A 382 -17.36 9.60 -3.58
N PRO A 383 -17.45 8.28 -3.38
CA PRO A 383 -18.67 7.68 -2.85
C PRO A 383 -18.78 7.91 -1.34
N ASN A 384 -19.96 8.33 -0.90
CA ASN A 384 -20.33 8.50 0.50
C ASN A 384 -21.65 7.75 0.79
N GLU A 385 -22.13 7.81 2.04
CA GLU A 385 -23.38 7.14 2.44
C GLU A 385 -24.57 7.60 1.60
N THR A 386 -24.68 8.90 1.29
CA THR A 386 -25.75 9.43 0.42
C THR A 386 -25.72 8.82 -0.98
N PHE A 387 -24.54 8.65 -1.57
CA PHE A 387 -24.38 7.98 -2.87
C PHE A 387 -24.84 6.52 -2.79
N LEU A 388 -24.40 5.79 -1.76
CA LEU A 388 -24.77 4.38 -1.58
C LEU A 388 -26.29 4.21 -1.40
N SER A 389 -26.92 5.03 -0.55
CA SER A 389 -28.37 4.97 -0.34
C SER A 389 -29.17 5.24 -1.62
N LYS A 390 -28.73 6.19 -2.45
CA LYS A 390 -29.37 6.45 -3.75
C LYS A 390 -29.19 5.31 -4.74
N LEU A 391 -28.02 4.67 -4.75
CA LEU A 391 -27.75 3.48 -5.56
C LEU A 391 -28.59 2.27 -5.12
N GLU A 392 -28.87 2.14 -3.83
CA GLU A 392 -29.74 1.09 -3.29
C GLU A 392 -31.22 1.29 -3.62
N ALA A 393 -31.64 2.54 -3.81
CA ALA A 393 -33.02 2.90 -4.16
C ALA A 393 -33.32 2.82 -5.68
N LEU A 394 -32.31 2.64 -6.52
CA LEU A 394 -32.47 2.33 -7.95
C LEU A 394 -32.97 0.91 -8.16
#